data_AF-A0A1I1EIQ9-F1
#
_entry.id   AF-A0A1I1EIQ9-F1
#
_cell.length_a   1.000
_cell.length_b   1.000
_cell.length_c   1.000
_cell.angle_alpha   90.00
_cell.angle_beta   90.00
_cell.angle_gamma   90.00
#
_symmetry.space_group_name_H-M   'P 1'
#
loop_
_entity.id
_entity.type
_entity.pdbx_description
1 polymer ?
#
loop_
_entity_poly.entity_id
_entity_poly.type
_entity_poly.pdbx_seq_one_letter_code
_entity_poly.pdbx_strand_id
1 'polypeptide(L)'
;MKKHRSVWFWFFWLLIIAILSFGAYTAYLAMMPTRTNFSTTTPSQNTKIDLTLNRDQLNALAKTYLTDDSNGKYQVKVNSDNVVANTTVTIFGQKLDAQLTMDPKTTDDGNIIMAVQKVELGRLDLPVNVAMGYIKAMYSGPKGVSIQPDQQQIALDLSKLTNKNGWTVRADQFDLKENRFAFTGVMQNAQ
;
A
#
# COMPACT_ATOMS: atom_id res chain seq x y z
N MET A 1 -10.91 18.07 72.83
CA MET A 1 -9.77 17.52 72.07
C MET A 1 -10.24 17.19 70.65
N LYS A 2 -9.91 18.00 69.63
CA LYS A 2 -10.24 17.69 68.22
C LYS A 2 -8.95 17.64 67.41
N LYS A 3 -8.61 16.43 66.94
CA LYS A 3 -7.39 16.08 66.21
C LYS A 3 -7.45 16.71 64.81
N HIS A 4 -6.64 17.74 64.58
CA HIS A 4 -6.47 18.36 63.26
C HIS A 4 -5.82 17.33 62.33
N ARG A 5 -6.62 16.56 61.58
CA ARG A 5 -6.09 15.66 60.56
C ARG A 5 -5.53 16.55 59.46
N SER A 6 -4.21 16.51 59.30
CA SER A 6 -3.45 17.35 58.37
C SER A 6 -4.05 17.24 56.98
N VAL A 7 -4.74 18.30 56.55
CA VAL A 7 -5.41 18.41 55.25
C VAL A 7 -4.42 18.12 54.10
N TRP A 8 -3.13 18.37 54.34
CA TRP A 8 -2.02 18.05 53.44
C TRP A 8 -1.88 16.56 53.09
N PHE A 9 -2.17 15.66 54.03
CA PHE A 9 -2.12 14.22 53.76
C PHE A 9 -3.21 13.81 52.76
N TRP A 10 -4.38 14.47 52.80
CA TRP A 10 -5.48 14.21 51.86
C TRP A 10 -5.19 14.72 50.45
N PHE A 11 -4.56 15.90 50.33
CA PHE A 11 -4.11 16.43 49.04
C PHE A 11 -3.04 15.55 48.38
N PHE A 12 -2.16 14.93 49.16
CA PHE A 12 -1.15 14.00 48.64
C PHE A 12 -1.77 12.75 48.00
N TRP A 13 -2.76 12.15 48.66
CA TRP A 13 -3.49 11.00 48.11
C TRP A 13 -4.35 11.38 46.88
N LEU A 14 -4.96 12.57 46.89
CA LEU A 14 -5.72 13.08 45.75
C LEU A 14 -4.82 13.29 44.51
N LEU A 15 -3.60 13.78 44.71
CA LEU A 15 -2.63 13.96 43.63
C LEU A 15 -2.16 12.62 43.05
N ILE A 16 -1.92 11.62 43.89
CA ILE A 16 -1.52 10.27 43.44
C ILE A 16 -2.63 9.65 42.58
N ILE A 17 -3.89 9.75 43.01
CA ILE A 17 -5.03 9.23 42.25
C ILE A 17 -5.17 9.94 40.90
N ALA A 18 -4.93 11.25 40.84
CA ALA A 18 -4.96 12.02 39.61
C ALA A 18 -3.84 11.63 38.62
N ILE A 19 -2.63 11.33 39.13
CA ILE A 19 -1.51 10.88 38.29
C ILE A 19 -1.76 9.45 37.77
N LEU A 20 -2.27 8.56 38.61
CA LEU A 20 -2.62 7.19 38.22
C LEU A 20 -3.76 7.16 37.20
N SER A 21 -4.79 7.99 37.35
CA SER A 21 -5.89 8.07 36.38
C SER A 21 -5.42 8.64 35.04
N PHE A 22 -4.55 9.66 35.05
CA PHE A 22 -3.97 10.22 33.85
C PHE A 22 -3.06 9.22 33.12
N GLY A 23 -2.22 8.47 33.85
CA GLY A 23 -1.38 7.42 33.28
C GLY A 23 -2.17 6.25 32.70
N ALA A 24 -3.24 5.82 33.39
CA ALA A 24 -4.14 4.79 32.88
C ALA A 24 -4.90 5.26 31.62
N TYR A 25 -5.30 6.53 31.58
CA TYR A 25 -5.98 7.13 30.44
C TYR A 25 -5.08 7.19 29.20
N THR A 26 -3.81 7.60 29.34
CA THR A 26 -2.87 7.65 28.20
C THR A 26 -2.45 6.26 27.74
N ALA A 27 -2.29 5.28 28.64
CA ALA A 27 -2.04 3.89 28.29
C ALA A 27 -3.24 3.26 27.55
N TYR A 28 -4.46 3.58 27.97
CA TYR A 28 -5.68 3.16 27.29
C TYR A 28 -5.78 3.73 25.87
N LEU A 29 -5.42 5.02 25.67
CA LEU A 29 -5.34 5.62 24.33
C LEU A 29 -4.23 5.00 23.46
N ALA A 30 -3.07 4.66 24.03
CA ALA A 30 -1.97 4.07 23.28
C ALA A 30 -2.23 2.60 22.86
N MET A 31 -3.09 1.89 23.59
CA MET A 31 -3.55 0.54 23.27
C MET A 31 -4.75 0.53 22.31
N MET A 32 -5.32 1.69 21.96
CA MET A 32 -6.26 1.75 20.85
C MET A 32 -5.48 1.53 19.55
N PRO A 33 -5.87 0.58 18.70
CA PRO A 33 -5.26 0.45 17.38
C PRO A 33 -5.45 1.76 16.64
N THR A 34 -4.37 2.37 16.18
CA THR A 34 -4.44 3.42 15.16
C THR A 34 -5.03 2.78 13.92
N ARG A 35 -6.36 2.80 13.81
CA ARG A 35 -7.05 2.56 12.56
C ARG A 35 -6.63 3.70 11.64
N THR A 36 -5.70 3.43 10.74
CA THR A 36 -5.65 4.16 9.47
C THR A 36 -7.04 4.04 8.88
N ASN A 37 -7.83 5.09 9.07
CA ASN A 37 -9.21 5.14 8.58
C ASN A 37 -9.14 5.19 7.06
N PHE A 38 -9.18 4.02 6.43
CA PHE A 38 -9.74 3.92 5.09
C PHE A 38 -11.25 4.00 5.28
N SER A 39 -11.86 5.09 4.80
CA SER A 39 -13.30 5.27 4.79
C SER A 39 -13.96 4.04 4.17
N THR A 40 -14.61 3.23 5.00
CA THR A 40 -15.42 2.11 4.54
C THR A 40 -16.78 2.69 4.18
N THR A 41 -17.00 2.93 2.88
CA THR A 41 -18.29 3.39 2.37
C THR A 41 -19.32 2.28 2.49
N THR A 42 -20.35 2.53 3.32
CA THR A 42 -21.59 1.77 3.47
C THR A 42 -22.22 1.45 2.09
N PRO A 43 -22.86 0.29 1.89
CA PRO A 43 -23.39 -0.10 0.58
C PRO A 43 -24.64 0.73 0.23
N SER A 44 -24.42 1.87 -0.41
CA SER A 44 -25.36 2.44 -1.37
C SER A 44 -25.56 1.43 -2.51
N GLN A 45 -26.69 1.50 -3.23
CA GLN A 45 -27.01 0.72 -4.43
C GLN A 45 -25.97 0.94 -5.54
N ASN A 46 -24.76 0.43 -5.34
CA ASN A 46 -23.66 0.58 -6.26
C ASN A 46 -23.66 -0.66 -7.14
N THR A 47 -23.69 -0.45 -8.45
CA THR A 47 -23.43 -1.50 -9.43
C THR A 47 -22.06 -2.10 -9.15
N LYS A 48 -22.06 -3.36 -8.72
CA LYS A 48 -20.85 -4.15 -8.50
C LYS A 48 -20.58 -4.97 -9.74
N ILE A 49 -19.33 -5.00 -10.17
CA ILE A 49 -18.86 -5.82 -11.27
C ILE A 49 -17.73 -6.69 -10.73
N ASP A 50 -17.96 -8.00 -10.73
CA ASP A 50 -16.94 -8.97 -10.36
C ASP A 50 -16.22 -9.40 -11.63
N LEU A 51 -14.88 -9.30 -11.62
CA LEU A 51 -14.02 -9.62 -12.75
C LEU A 51 -12.99 -10.64 -12.31
N THR A 52 -12.99 -11.80 -12.95
CA THR A 52 -11.93 -12.80 -12.79
C THR A 52 -11.13 -12.88 -14.07
N LEU A 53 -9.81 -12.69 -13.95
CA LEU A 53 -8.86 -12.74 -15.04
C LEU A 53 -7.90 -13.91 -14.84
N ASN A 54 -7.41 -14.46 -15.95
CA ASN A 54 -6.20 -15.26 -15.97
C ASN A 54 -4.96 -14.37 -16.22
N ARG A 55 -3.77 -14.96 -16.12
CA ARG A 55 -2.48 -14.26 -16.31
C ARG A 55 -2.36 -13.58 -17.66
N ASP A 56 -2.79 -14.21 -18.74
CA ASP A 56 -2.64 -13.64 -20.09
C ASP A 56 -3.53 -12.40 -20.24
N GLN A 57 -4.76 -12.47 -19.73
CA GLN A 57 -5.69 -11.35 -19.70
C GLN A 57 -5.19 -10.22 -18.80
N LEU A 58 -4.64 -10.55 -17.63
CA LEU A 58 -4.07 -9.56 -16.71
C LEU A 58 -2.86 -8.85 -17.33
N ASN A 59 -1.97 -9.61 -17.98
CA ASN A 59 -0.82 -9.06 -18.69
C ASN A 59 -1.23 -8.17 -19.86
N ALA A 60 -2.27 -8.57 -20.62
CA ALA A 60 -2.82 -7.74 -21.69
C ALA A 60 -3.39 -6.43 -21.13
N LEU A 61 -4.15 -6.49 -20.03
CA LEU A 61 -4.71 -5.32 -19.38
C LEU A 61 -3.62 -4.36 -18.87
N ALA A 62 -2.60 -4.90 -18.19
CA ALA A 62 -1.48 -4.12 -17.68
C ALA A 62 -0.70 -3.45 -18.82
N LYS A 63 -0.47 -4.16 -19.92
CA LYS A 63 0.20 -3.61 -21.11
C LYS A 63 -0.57 -2.43 -21.69
N THR A 64 -1.88 -2.54 -21.84
CA THR A 64 -2.71 -1.44 -22.38
C THR A 64 -2.63 -0.21 -21.48
N TYR A 65 -2.84 -0.39 -20.16
CA TYR A 65 -2.80 0.73 -19.21
C TYR A 65 -1.45 1.46 -19.18
N LEU A 66 -0.34 0.71 -19.16
CA LEU A 66 1.00 1.29 -19.09
C LEU A 66 1.46 1.92 -20.41
N THR A 67 0.98 1.41 -21.55
CA THR A 67 1.26 2.02 -22.85
C THR A 67 0.64 3.40 -22.93
N ASP A 68 -0.62 3.55 -22.50
CA ASP A 68 -1.34 4.82 -22.53
C ASP A 68 -0.75 5.85 -21.54
N ASP A 69 -0.30 5.42 -20.37
CA ASP A 69 0.18 6.33 -19.32
C ASP A 69 1.67 6.70 -19.46
N SER A 70 2.49 5.82 -20.06
CA SER A 70 3.95 5.97 -20.06
C SER A 70 4.62 5.91 -21.44
N ASN A 71 3.84 5.89 -22.52
CA ASN A 71 4.34 5.69 -23.89
C ASN A 71 5.25 4.45 -24.01
N GLY A 72 4.95 3.39 -23.26
CA GLY A 72 5.71 2.14 -23.27
C GLY A 72 7.04 2.14 -22.49
N LYS A 73 7.34 3.19 -21.71
CA LYS A 73 8.55 3.27 -20.88
C LYS A 73 8.57 2.21 -19.76
N TYR A 74 7.41 1.87 -19.23
CA TYR A 74 7.26 0.84 -18.20
C TYR A 74 6.57 -0.39 -18.79
N GLN A 75 7.14 -1.56 -18.54
CA GLN A 75 6.55 -2.84 -18.92
C GLN A 75 6.44 -3.71 -17.67
N VAL A 76 5.25 -4.29 -17.44
CA VAL A 76 5.03 -5.19 -16.31
C VAL A 76 4.51 -6.52 -16.84
N LYS A 77 5.06 -7.61 -16.32
CA LYS A 77 4.67 -8.97 -16.67
C LYS A 77 4.49 -9.80 -15.40
N VAL A 78 3.33 -10.40 -15.28
CA VAL A 78 2.98 -11.38 -14.25
C VAL A 78 3.38 -12.77 -14.77
N ASN A 79 4.25 -13.46 -14.03
CA ASN A 79 4.73 -14.82 -14.31
C ASN A 79 4.02 -15.84 -13.38
N SER A 80 4.49 -17.09 -13.40
CA SER A 80 3.97 -18.18 -12.56
C SER A 80 4.26 -18.01 -11.07
N ASP A 81 5.35 -17.32 -10.75
CA ASP A 81 6.00 -17.29 -9.45
C ASP A 81 6.30 -15.88 -8.96
N ASN A 82 6.47 -14.92 -9.87
CA ASN A 82 6.78 -13.53 -9.56
C ASN A 82 6.10 -12.56 -10.54
N VAL A 83 6.25 -11.27 -10.27
CA VAL A 83 5.92 -10.16 -11.17
C VAL A 83 7.22 -9.43 -11.52
N VAL A 84 7.47 -9.23 -12.80
CA VAL A 84 8.66 -8.54 -13.30
C VAL A 84 8.25 -7.20 -13.92
N ALA A 85 8.89 -6.13 -13.49
CA ALA A 85 8.77 -4.80 -14.09
C ALA A 85 10.08 -4.41 -14.76
N ASN A 86 10.00 -4.00 -16.02
CA ASN A 86 11.12 -3.55 -16.83
C ASN A 86 10.95 -2.08 -17.21
N THR A 87 12.04 -1.32 -17.17
CA THR A 87 12.06 0.07 -17.62
C THR A 87 13.46 0.49 -18.03
N THR A 88 13.59 1.61 -18.74
CA THR A 88 14.89 2.21 -19.04
C THR A 88 15.05 3.49 -18.20
N VAL A 89 16.16 3.58 -17.49
CA VAL A 89 16.54 4.73 -16.66
C VAL A 89 17.79 5.39 -17.21
N THR A 90 17.91 6.70 -17.04
CA THR A 90 19.12 7.46 -17.42
C THR A 90 19.91 7.78 -16.16
N ILE A 91 21.12 7.23 -16.05
CA ILE A 91 22.02 7.45 -14.92
C ILE A 91 23.40 7.82 -15.47
N PHE A 92 23.97 8.92 -14.98
CA PHE A 92 25.23 9.49 -15.49
C PHE A 92 25.24 9.73 -17.02
N GLY A 93 24.11 10.13 -17.59
CA GLY A 93 23.96 10.37 -19.03
C GLY A 93 23.86 9.10 -19.89
N GLN A 94 23.92 7.90 -19.28
CA GLN A 94 23.78 6.62 -19.98
C GLN A 94 22.38 6.05 -19.76
N LYS A 95 21.79 5.49 -20.82
CA LYS A 95 20.53 4.74 -20.74
C LYS A 95 20.84 3.30 -20.36
N LEU A 96 20.27 2.85 -19.25
CA LEU A 96 20.42 1.51 -18.73
C LEU A 96 19.04 0.88 -18.52
N ASP A 97 18.94 -0.40 -18.85
CA ASP A 97 17.74 -1.17 -18.56
C ASP A 97 17.72 -1.53 -17.07
N ALA A 98 16.58 -1.35 -16.44
CA ALA A 98 16.33 -1.71 -15.06
C ALA A 98 15.22 -2.76 -15.00
N GLN A 99 15.46 -3.81 -14.23
CA GLN A 99 14.52 -4.89 -13.99
C GLN A 99 14.25 -5.01 -12.49
N LEU A 100 12.97 -5.09 -12.13
CA LEU A 100 12.48 -5.33 -10.78
C LEU A 100 11.74 -6.65 -10.76
N THR A 101 12.16 -7.57 -9.90
CA THR A 101 11.43 -8.80 -9.59
C THR A 101 10.74 -8.64 -8.24
N MET A 102 9.44 -8.91 -8.22
CA MET A 102 8.59 -8.65 -7.06
C MET A 102 7.62 -9.80 -6.80
N ASP A 103 7.28 -9.99 -5.54
CA ASP A 103 6.26 -10.94 -5.11
C ASP A 103 5.01 -10.19 -4.67
N PRO A 104 3.87 -10.38 -5.36
CA PRO A 104 2.62 -9.72 -5.06
C PRO A 104 1.88 -10.43 -3.92
N LYS A 105 1.18 -9.64 -3.11
CA LYS A 105 0.27 -10.11 -2.08
C LYS A 105 -0.92 -9.16 -1.97
N THR A 106 -2.12 -9.73 -1.95
CA THR A 106 -3.35 -8.97 -1.69
C THR A 106 -3.45 -8.61 -0.20
N THR A 107 -3.92 -7.41 0.10
CA THR A 107 -4.24 -6.97 1.46
C THR A 107 -5.73 -7.13 1.75
N ASP A 108 -6.11 -7.25 3.02
CA ASP A 108 -7.52 -7.37 3.42
C ASP A 108 -8.39 -6.19 2.95
N ASP A 109 -7.80 -4.99 2.86
CA ASP A 109 -8.48 -3.78 2.35
C ASP A 109 -8.65 -3.76 0.81
N GLY A 110 -8.26 -4.83 0.12
CA GLY A 110 -8.43 -5.00 -1.32
C GLY A 110 -7.41 -4.25 -2.18
N ASN A 111 -6.22 -4.00 -1.65
CA ASN A 111 -5.07 -3.43 -2.35
C ASN A 111 -4.01 -4.52 -2.61
N ILE A 112 -2.94 -4.16 -3.33
CA ILE A 112 -1.84 -5.08 -3.63
C ILE A 112 -0.55 -4.51 -3.07
N ILE A 113 0.20 -5.33 -2.34
CA ILE A 113 1.58 -5.05 -1.92
C ILE A 113 2.50 -5.94 -2.74
N MET A 114 3.58 -5.37 -3.27
CA MET A 114 4.59 -6.09 -4.02
C MET A 114 5.91 -6.01 -3.25
N ALA A 115 6.33 -7.11 -2.63
CA ALA A 115 7.63 -7.22 -1.98
C ALA A 115 8.72 -7.28 -3.05
N VAL A 116 9.74 -6.43 -2.96
CA VAL A 116 10.81 -6.39 -3.97
C VAL A 116 11.87 -7.42 -3.62
N GLN A 117 12.02 -8.44 -4.47
CA GLN A 117 12.98 -9.53 -4.27
C GLN A 117 14.33 -9.23 -4.91
N LYS A 118 14.32 -8.64 -6.11
CA LYS A 118 15.54 -8.38 -6.87
C LYS A 118 15.43 -7.07 -7.63
N VAL A 119 16.52 -6.32 -7.68
CA VAL A 119 16.66 -5.14 -8.53
C VAL A 119 17.94 -5.27 -9.34
N GLU A 120 17.81 -5.15 -10.66
CA GLU A 120 18.90 -5.28 -11.61
C GLU A 120 19.00 -4.00 -12.42
N LEU A 121 20.21 -3.49 -12.60
CA LEU A 121 20.52 -2.35 -13.45
C LEU A 121 21.55 -2.78 -14.49
N GLY A 122 21.08 -3.06 -15.71
CA GLY A 122 21.85 -3.71 -16.77
C GLY A 122 22.26 -5.11 -16.36
N ARG A 123 23.54 -5.27 -15.99
CA ARG A 123 24.12 -6.55 -15.53
C ARG A 123 24.46 -6.55 -14.04
N LEU A 124 24.12 -5.48 -13.33
CA LEU A 124 24.46 -5.28 -11.93
C LEU A 124 23.26 -5.62 -11.05
N ASP A 125 23.43 -6.59 -10.16
CA ASP A 125 22.48 -6.88 -9.09
C ASP A 125 22.67 -5.87 -7.96
N LEU A 126 21.65 -5.04 -7.72
CA LEU A 126 21.68 -4.02 -6.68
C LEU A 126 21.09 -4.55 -5.37
N PRO A 127 21.69 -4.24 -4.22
CA PRO A 127 21.06 -4.48 -2.93
C PRO A 127 19.69 -3.78 -2.86
N VAL A 128 18.64 -4.53 -2.52
CA VAL A 128 17.25 -4.04 -2.53
C VAL A 128 17.09 -2.77 -1.67
N ASN A 129 17.68 -2.75 -0.47
CA ASN A 129 17.65 -1.60 0.43
C ASN A 129 18.19 -0.31 -0.22
N VAL A 130 19.29 -0.41 -0.98
CA VAL A 130 19.89 0.74 -1.68
C VAL A 130 19.02 1.14 -2.86
N ALA A 131 18.60 0.17 -3.67
CA ALA A 131 17.79 0.40 -4.86
C ALA A 131 16.45 1.10 -4.53
N MET A 132 15.80 0.72 -3.44
CA MET A 132 14.51 1.29 -3.04
C MET A 132 14.55 2.80 -2.79
N GLY A 133 15.64 3.32 -2.23
CA GLY A 133 15.85 4.76 -2.05
C GLY A 133 15.88 5.49 -3.39
N TYR A 134 16.62 4.94 -4.36
CA TYR A 134 16.69 5.50 -5.72
C TYR A 134 15.35 5.41 -6.45
N ILE A 135 14.66 4.25 -6.35
CA ILE A 135 13.33 4.07 -6.95
C ILE A 135 12.38 5.14 -6.43
N LYS A 136 12.33 5.38 -5.11
CA LYS A 136 11.48 6.42 -4.52
C LYS A 136 11.83 7.82 -5.02
N ALA A 137 13.12 8.14 -5.15
CA ALA A 137 13.56 9.46 -5.60
C ALA A 137 13.26 9.72 -7.09
N MET A 138 13.33 8.68 -7.92
CA MET A 138 13.10 8.78 -9.37
C MET A 138 11.64 8.54 -9.76
N TYR A 139 10.80 8.06 -8.84
CA TYR A 139 9.41 7.71 -9.12
C TYR A 139 8.56 8.95 -9.38
N SER A 140 7.95 9.01 -10.57
CA SER A 140 7.05 10.09 -11.00
C SER A 140 5.69 9.57 -11.48
N GLY A 141 5.28 8.38 -11.03
CA GLY A 141 4.06 7.72 -11.51
C GLY A 141 2.79 8.14 -10.76
N PRO A 142 1.66 7.44 -10.98
CA PRO A 142 0.36 7.84 -10.44
C PRO A 142 0.30 7.78 -8.90
N LYS A 143 -0.58 8.62 -8.31
CA LYS A 143 -0.80 8.74 -6.85
C LYS A 143 -1.22 7.44 -6.16
N GLY A 144 -1.67 6.43 -6.92
CA GLY A 144 -2.06 5.13 -6.38
C GLY A 144 -0.91 4.15 -6.21
N VAL A 145 0.33 4.55 -6.44
CA VAL A 145 1.52 3.73 -6.15
C VAL A 145 2.36 4.43 -5.10
N SER A 146 2.75 3.68 -4.07
CA SER A 146 3.58 4.16 -2.98
C SER A 146 4.83 3.28 -2.87
N ILE A 147 6.00 3.90 -3.00
CA ILE A 147 7.28 3.23 -2.78
C ILE A 147 7.60 3.30 -1.29
N GLN A 148 7.83 2.13 -0.68
CA GLN A 148 8.07 1.97 0.75
C GLN A 148 9.44 1.34 0.99
N PRO A 149 10.54 2.14 1.01
CA PRO A 149 11.90 1.62 1.11
C PRO A 149 12.19 0.84 2.40
N ASP A 150 11.64 1.32 3.52
CA ASP A 150 11.88 0.72 4.84
C ASP A 150 11.34 -0.71 4.93
N GLN A 151 10.25 -0.98 4.21
CA GLN A 151 9.60 -2.29 4.12
C GLN A 151 10.01 -3.07 2.86
N GLN A 152 10.90 -2.52 2.02
CA GLN A 152 11.33 -3.10 0.75
C GLN A 152 10.17 -3.52 -0.17
N GLN A 153 9.11 -2.71 -0.21
CA GLN A 153 7.89 -3.05 -0.95
C GLN A 153 7.31 -1.85 -1.71
N ILE A 154 6.47 -2.17 -2.68
CA ILE A 154 5.70 -1.21 -3.46
C ILE A 154 4.22 -1.49 -3.20
N ALA A 155 3.50 -0.51 -2.65
CA ALA A 155 2.08 -0.62 -2.37
C ALA A 155 1.26 0.00 -3.51
N LEU A 156 0.29 -0.74 -4.02
CA LEU A 156 -0.66 -0.33 -5.04
C LEU A 156 -2.03 -0.15 -4.39
N ASP A 157 -2.42 1.11 -4.27
CA ASP A 157 -3.76 1.53 -3.87
C ASP A 157 -4.67 1.54 -5.11
N LEU A 158 -5.39 0.44 -5.30
CA LEU A 158 -6.25 0.23 -6.46
C LEU A 158 -7.42 1.23 -6.50
N SER A 159 -7.86 1.70 -5.33
CA SER A 159 -8.90 2.72 -5.23
C SER A 159 -8.44 4.04 -5.85
N LYS A 160 -7.22 4.47 -5.56
CA LYS A 160 -6.66 5.72 -6.12
C LYS A 160 -6.27 5.60 -7.59
N LEU A 161 -5.91 4.40 -8.06
CA LEU A 161 -5.59 4.18 -9.47
C LEU A 161 -6.82 4.26 -10.39
N THR A 162 -8.00 3.93 -9.87
CA THR A 162 -9.23 3.78 -10.68
C THR A 162 -10.26 4.91 -10.51
N ASN A 163 -10.14 5.70 -9.44
CA ASN A 163 -11.10 6.76 -9.10
C ASN A 163 -11.33 7.81 -10.22
N LYS A 164 -10.37 8.03 -11.13
CA LYS A 164 -10.50 9.02 -12.22
C LYS A 164 -11.78 8.87 -13.06
N ASN A 165 -12.37 7.67 -13.13
CA ASN A 165 -13.53 7.38 -13.97
C ASN A 165 -14.82 7.17 -13.16
N GLY A 166 -14.84 7.51 -11.86
CA GLY A 166 -16.00 7.25 -10.98
C GLY A 166 -16.15 5.79 -10.56
N TRP A 167 -15.14 4.96 -10.83
CA TRP A 167 -15.08 3.56 -10.41
C TRP A 167 -13.99 3.37 -9.37
N THR A 168 -14.25 2.50 -8.40
CA THR A 168 -13.26 2.03 -7.43
C THR A 168 -13.10 0.53 -7.60
N VAL A 169 -11.89 0.10 -7.89
CA VAL A 169 -11.54 -1.32 -7.99
C VAL A 169 -10.81 -1.75 -6.72
N ARG A 170 -11.12 -2.97 -6.26
CA ARG A 170 -10.37 -3.69 -5.24
C ARG A 170 -9.94 -5.06 -5.78
N ALA A 171 -8.82 -5.57 -5.30
CA ALA A 171 -8.37 -6.93 -5.55
C ALA A 171 -8.89 -7.84 -4.44
N ASP A 172 -9.68 -8.85 -4.81
CA ASP A 172 -10.17 -9.86 -3.87
C ASP A 172 -9.21 -11.06 -3.82
N GLN A 173 -8.57 -11.37 -4.95
CA GLN A 173 -7.57 -12.43 -5.05
C GLN A 173 -6.51 -12.08 -6.07
N PHE A 174 -5.23 -12.27 -5.72
CA PHE A 174 -4.10 -12.16 -6.65
C PHE A 174 -3.21 -13.39 -6.49
N ASP A 175 -3.62 -14.51 -7.08
CA ASP A 175 -2.94 -15.80 -6.91
C ASP A 175 -2.17 -16.19 -8.17
N LEU A 176 -0.84 -16.11 -8.07
CA LEU A 176 0.06 -16.51 -9.14
C LEU A 176 0.00 -18.02 -9.40
N LYS A 177 -0.06 -18.85 -8.36
CA LYS A 177 0.00 -20.32 -8.51
C LYS A 177 -1.27 -20.85 -9.16
N GLU A 178 -2.41 -20.36 -8.71
CA GLU A 178 -3.74 -20.76 -9.21
C GLU A 178 -4.13 -20.05 -10.51
N ASN A 179 -3.27 -19.16 -11.05
CA ASN A 179 -3.53 -18.39 -12.26
C ASN A 179 -4.88 -17.64 -12.20
N ARG A 180 -5.21 -17.12 -11.01
CA ARG A 180 -6.53 -16.54 -10.72
C ARG A 180 -6.37 -15.16 -10.09
N PHE A 181 -6.89 -14.16 -10.80
CA PHE A 181 -6.85 -12.76 -10.38
C PHE A 181 -8.27 -12.22 -10.35
N ALA A 182 -8.83 -12.07 -9.14
CA ALA A 182 -10.20 -11.63 -8.93
C ALA A 182 -10.24 -10.20 -8.41
N PHE A 183 -11.10 -9.38 -9.03
CA PHE A 183 -11.28 -7.98 -8.70
C PHE A 183 -12.76 -7.64 -8.65
N THR A 184 -13.12 -6.75 -7.72
CA THR A 184 -14.46 -6.18 -7.63
C THR A 184 -14.38 -4.70 -7.95
N GLY A 185 -15.06 -4.28 -9.02
CA GLY A 185 -15.31 -2.89 -9.36
C GLY A 185 -16.61 -2.41 -8.75
N VAL A 186 -16.60 -1.21 -8.16
CA VAL A 186 -17.78 -0.56 -7.61
C VAL A 186 -17.89 0.83 -8.20
N MET A 187 -19.03 1.14 -8.82
CA MET A 187 -19.32 2.49 -9.30
C MET A 187 -19.62 3.39 -8.10
N GLN A 188 -18.87 4.49 -7.95
CA GLN A 188 -19.24 5.55 -7.02
C GLN A 188 -20.24 6.46 -7.73
N ASN A 189 -21.48 6.49 -7.26
CA ASN A 189 -22.39 7.56 -7.65
C ASN A 189 -21.79 8.87 -7.13
N ALA A 190 -21.47 9.79 -8.05
CA ALA A 190 -21.10 11.14 -7.70
C ALA A 190 -22.24 11.76 -6.87
N GLN A 191 -21.93 12.09 -5.62
CA GLN A 191 -22.76 12.96 -4.79
C GLN A 191 -22.45 14.41 -5.16
#